data_AF-A0A135LH95-F1
#
_entry.id   AF-A0A135LH95-F1
#
_cell.length_a   1.000
_cell.length_b   1.000
_cell.length_c   1.000
_cell.angle_alpha   90.00
_cell.angle_beta   90.00
_cell.angle_gamma   90.00
#
_symmetry.space_group_name_H-M   'P 1'
#
loop_
_entity.id
_entity.type
_entity.pdbx_description
1 polymer ?
#
loop_
_entity_poly.entity_id
_entity_poly.type
_entity_poly.pdbx_seq_one_letter_code
_entity_poly.pdbx_strand_id
1 'polypeptide(L)'
;MRFFLGALVLSSTLVAAQTYTDCNPTEKSCPADPAFGQSDKTFDFTSGSSDAFKSTGAVTFDQTNGATFTIAKQGDGPLIQSGWYIMFGRVECTIKAASGTGIVSSAVLQSDDLDEIDWEWLGGNNAQVQTNYFGKGDTTSFSRGAYHDNPGNHDDFHTYSIDWTSSQIVWAVDGKTVRVLTPETAEANQYPQSPMMIKVGVWAGGDANNAKGTIDWAGGQTDYSQGPFKMYMKSMTVTDYSTGTSYRYGDRSGSWQSIVAEGGKVNGNKGAEPVSAEPAPAITATIDSVPVPWSGTHKETSTWVTPNVWPWVASGSPTALSTGYQYDWESNSGQNKPPGGGSMSEQASKSFSN
;
A
#
# COMPACT_ATOMS: atom_id res chain seq x y z
N MET A 1 -50.24 -16.44 43.08
CA MET A 1 -50.03 -15.99 41.69
C MET A 1 -48.60 -15.46 41.61
N ARG A 2 -47.66 -16.27 41.09
CA ARG A 2 -46.23 -15.94 41.05
C ARG A 2 -45.96 -15.17 39.75
N PHE A 3 -45.52 -13.92 39.85
CA PHE A 3 -45.01 -13.16 38.71
C PHE A 3 -43.58 -13.60 38.42
N PHE A 4 -43.33 -14.15 37.24
CA PHE A 4 -41.99 -14.34 36.71
C PHE A 4 -41.48 -12.98 36.19
N LEU A 5 -40.45 -12.41 36.82
CA LEU A 5 -39.62 -11.41 36.17
C LEU A 5 -38.69 -12.14 35.20
N GLY A 6 -38.96 -12.02 33.91
CA GLY A 6 -38.00 -12.35 32.87
C GLY A 6 -36.94 -11.25 32.79
N ALA A 7 -35.70 -11.56 33.18
CA ALA A 7 -34.56 -10.72 32.90
C ALA A 7 -34.24 -10.82 31.40
N LEU A 8 -34.56 -9.78 30.64
CA LEU A 8 -34.11 -9.64 29.26
C LEU A 8 -32.61 -9.26 29.30
N VAL A 9 -31.74 -10.25 29.15
CA VAL A 9 -30.31 -10.02 28.94
C VAL A 9 -30.17 -9.49 27.52
N LEU A 10 -30.09 -8.17 27.38
CA LEU A 10 -29.59 -7.52 26.17
C LEU A 10 -28.13 -7.94 26.00
N SER A 11 -27.90 -8.98 25.20
CA SER A 11 -26.57 -9.27 24.69
C SER A 11 -26.18 -8.13 23.75
N SER A 12 -25.46 -7.15 24.29
CA SER A 12 -24.70 -6.20 23.49
C SER A 12 -23.65 -6.99 22.73
N THR A 13 -23.97 -7.35 21.49
CA THR A 13 -22.98 -7.80 20.52
C THR A 13 -22.05 -6.61 20.28
N LEU A 14 -20.92 -6.60 20.99
CA LEU A 14 -19.78 -5.79 20.62
C LEU A 14 -19.36 -6.27 19.25
N VAL A 15 -19.78 -5.55 18.21
CA VAL A 15 -19.27 -5.76 16.86
C VAL A 15 -17.83 -5.25 16.91
N ALA A 16 -16.88 -6.18 16.92
CA ALA A 16 -15.50 -5.89 16.58
C ALA A 16 -15.49 -5.49 15.10
N ALA A 17 -15.70 -4.21 14.86
CA ALA A 17 -15.26 -3.54 13.66
C ALA A 17 -13.74 -3.67 13.67
N GLN A 18 -13.16 -4.48 12.79
CA GLN A 18 -11.72 -4.66 12.71
C GLN A 18 -11.36 -4.65 11.23
N THR A 19 -10.33 -3.89 10.89
CA THR A 19 -9.62 -4.07 9.63
C THR A 19 -9.21 -5.53 9.51
N TYR A 20 -9.35 -6.09 8.32
CA TYR A 20 -9.29 -7.52 8.11
C TYR A 20 -7.99 -7.89 7.41
N THR A 21 -7.36 -8.95 7.90
CA THR A 21 -6.22 -9.61 7.29
C THR A 21 -6.55 -11.10 7.12
N ASP A 22 -6.23 -11.66 5.96
CA ASP A 22 -6.33 -13.12 5.75
C ASP A 22 -5.33 -13.87 6.64
N CYS A 23 -4.18 -13.24 6.92
CA CYS A 23 -3.14 -13.82 7.71
C CYS A 23 -2.45 -12.83 8.65
N ASN A 24 -2.80 -12.85 9.93
CA ASN A 24 -2.08 -12.05 10.94
C ASN A 24 -0.76 -12.73 11.36
N PRO A 25 0.42 -12.15 11.05
CA PRO A 25 1.72 -12.74 11.33
C PRO A 25 2.12 -12.69 12.80
N THR A 26 1.44 -11.89 13.63
CA THR A 26 1.63 -11.90 15.10
C THR A 26 0.94 -13.10 15.77
N GLU A 27 -0.02 -13.72 15.08
CA GLU A 27 -0.80 -14.85 15.60
C GLU A 27 -0.39 -16.19 14.99
N LYS A 28 -0.03 -16.21 13.71
CA LYS A 28 0.27 -17.42 12.93
C LYS A 28 1.37 -17.17 11.90
N SER A 29 1.87 -18.24 11.29
CA SER A 29 2.85 -18.13 10.19
C SER A 29 2.14 -17.74 8.90
N CYS A 30 2.64 -16.72 8.23
CA CYS A 30 2.07 -16.18 7.00
C CYS A 30 3.06 -16.28 5.84
N PRO A 31 2.57 -16.31 4.57
CA PRO A 31 3.42 -16.12 3.41
C PRO A 31 4.20 -14.79 3.48
N ALA A 32 5.27 -14.69 2.70
CA ALA A 32 5.97 -13.42 2.55
C ALA A 32 5.17 -12.47 1.65
N ASP A 33 5.14 -11.20 2.02
CA ASP A 33 4.49 -10.12 1.31
C ASP A 33 5.32 -9.72 0.09
N PRO A 34 4.74 -9.63 -1.13
CA PRO A 34 5.46 -9.13 -2.30
C PRO A 34 5.95 -7.70 -2.07
N ALA A 35 7.25 -7.45 -2.24
CA ALA A 35 7.82 -6.12 -2.03
C ALA A 35 7.69 -5.26 -3.30
N PHE A 36 7.45 -3.96 -3.12
CA PHE A 36 7.52 -3.02 -4.24
C PHE A 36 8.97 -2.82 -4.71
N GLY A 37 9.87 -2.56 -3.75
CA GLY A 37 11.33 -2.50 -3.95
C GLY A 37 11.83 -1.41 -4.92
N GLN A 38 10.96 -0.51 -5.36
CA GLN A 38 11.23 0.56 -6.33
C GLN A 38 11.07 1.94 -5.69
N SER A 39 11.69 2.95 -6.29
CA SER A 39 11.63 4.34 -5.85
C SER A 39 11.13 5.25 -6.96
N ASP A 40 10.49 6.37 -6.58
CA ASP A 40 9.97 7.42 -7.46
C ASP A 40 9.13 6.89 -8.63
N LYS A 41 8.31 5.88 -8.35
CA LYS A 41 7.46 5.25 -9.36
C LYS A 41 6.10 5.90 -9.35
N THR A 42 5.79 6.62 -10.43
CA THR A 42 4.47 7.19 -10.67
C THR A 42 3.58 6.21 -11.44
N PHE A 43 2.38 5.97 -10.91
CA PHE A 43 1.26 5.34 -11.58
C PHE A 43 0.29 6.44 -12.04
N ASP A 44 0.20 6.64 -13.35
CA ASP A 44 -0.72 7.59 -13.96
C ASP A 44 -2.01 6.89 -14.38
N PHE A 45 -3.09 7.12 -13.63
CA PHE A 45 -4.39 6.50 -13.88
C PHE A 45 -5.17 7.20 -14.98
N THR A 46 -4.74 8.38 -15.46
CA THR A 46 -5.31 9.01 -16.67
C THR A 46 -4.95 8.23 -17.94
N SER A 47 -3.87 7.44 -17.87
CA SER A 47 -3.45 6.52 -18.92
C SER A 47 -4.14 5.14 -18.86
N GLY A 48 -4.99 4.91 -17.86
CA GLY A 48 -5.74 3.65 -17.68
C GLY A 48 -5.39 2.90 -16.38
N SER A 49 -5.86 1.65 -16.28
CA SER A 49 -5.54 0.77 -15.15
C SER A 49 -4.07 0.32 -15.17
N SER A 50 -3.56 -0.12 -14.01
CA SER A 50 -2.24 -0.72 -13.88
C SER A 50 -2.32 -2.10 -13.24
N ASP A 51 -1.57 -3.07 -13.78
CA ASP A 51 -1.48 -4.44 -13.23
C ASP A 51 -0.84 -4.50 -11.84
N ALA A 52 -0.24 -3.40 -11.40
CA ALA A 52 0.28 -3.22 -10.04
C ALA A 52 -0.85 -3.13 -8.99
N PHE A 53 -2.11 -2.95 -9.41
CA PHE A 53 -3.26 -2.80 -8.53
C PHE A 53 -4.42 -3.71 -8.95
N LYS A 54 -5.15 -4.23 -7.97
CA LYS A 54 -6.41 -4.94 -8.17
C LYS A 54 -7.58 -4.01 -7.87
N SER A 55 -8.49 -3.87 -8.83
CA SER A 55 -9.73 -3.12 -8.67
C SER A 55 -10.86 -4.01 -8.19
N THR A 56 -11.71 -3.50 -7.28
CA THR A 56 -12.94 -4.16 -6.82
C THR A 56 -14.09 -3.17 -6.85
N GLY A 57 -15.29 -3.64 -7.20
CA GLY A 57 -16.47 -2.79 -7.35
C GLY A 57 -16.45 -1.93 -8.62
N ALA A 58 -17.19 -0.83 -8.60
CA ALA A 58 -17.32 0.10 -9.71
C ALA A 58 -16.15 1.09 -9.79
N VAL A 59 -15.05 0.66 -10.41
CA VAL A 59 -13.88 1.49 -10.74
C VAL A 59 -13.75 1.60 -12.26
N THR A 60 -13.68 2.83 -12.78
CA THR A 60 -13.44 3.12 -14.21
C THR A 60 -12.27 4.07 -14.39
N PHE A 61 -11.67 4.12 -15.57
CA PHE A 61 -10.50 4.95 -15.85
C PHE A 61 -10.76 5.84 -17.07
N ASP A 62 -10.44 7.13 -16.97
CA ASP A 62 -10.53 8.08 -18.08
C ASP A 62 -9.40 9.12 -18.06
N GLN A 63 -9.16 9.75 -19.22
CA GLN A 63 -8.05 10.70 -19.41
C GLN A 63 -8.19 12.02 -18.64
N THR A 64 -9.38 12.34 -18.11
CA THR A 64 -9.66 13.60 -17.41
C THR A 64 -9.46 13.46 -15.91
N ASN A 65 -10.02 12.40 -15.33
CA ASN A 65 -10.11 12.21 -13.89
C ASN A 65 -9.22 11.08 -13.36
N GLY A 66 -8.65 10.26 -14.24
CA GLY A 66 -7.95 9.05 -13.86
C GLY A 66 -8.92 7.98 -13.39
N ALA A 67 -8.62 7.33 -12.27
CA ALA A 67 -9.50 6.36 -11.63
C ALA A 67 -10.72 7.06 -11.03
N THR A 68 -11.92 6.60 -11.37
CA THR A 68 -13.20 7.02 -10.78
C THR A 68 -13.80 5.89 -9.98
N PHE A 69 -14.07 6.14 -8.70
CA PHE A 69 -14.69 5.19 -7.78
C PHE A 69 -16.12 5.64 -7.51
N THR A 70 -17.12 4.79 -7.79
CA THR A 70 -18.54 5.19 -7.76
C THR A 70 -19.37 4.45 -6.71
N ILE A 71 -20.05 5.19 -5.84
CA ILE A 71 -21.15 4.71 -4.98
C ILE A 71 -22.48 5.09 -5.62
N ALA A 72 -23.22 4.12 -6.14
CA ALA A 72 -24.54 4.34 -6.72
C ALA A 72 -25.68 3.81 -5.82
N LYS A 73 -25.40 2.84 -4.95
CA LYS A 73 -26.39 2.21 -4.09
C LYS A 73 -25.75 1.67 -2.81
N GLN A 74 -26.62 1.28 -1.87
CA GLN A 74 -26.23 0.59 -0.64
C GLN A 74 -25.36 -0.63 -0.92
N GLY A 75 -24.31 -0.81 -0.12
CA GLY A 75 -23.34 -1.90 -0.25
C GLY A 75 -22.28 -1.72 -1.33
N ASP A 76 -22.31 -0.64 -2.13
CA ASP A 76 -21.18 -0.30 -2.98
C ASP A 76 -19.98 0.12 -2.11
N GLY A 77 -18.78 -0.31 -2.50
CA GLY A 77 -17.51 0.03 -1.84
C GLY A 77 -16.34 -0.20 -2.80
N PRO A 78 -16.26 0.56 -3.91
CA PRO A 78 -15.20 0.41 -4.89
C PRO A 78 -13.84 0.83 -4.34
N LEU A 79 -12.82 0.05 -4.66
CA LEU A 79 -11.43 0.29 -4.25
C LEU A 79 -10.43 -0.22 -5.28
N ILE A 80 -9.23 0.33 -5.25
CA ILE A 80 -8.02 -0.28 -5.78
C ILE A 80 -7.09 -0.64 -4.63
N GLN A 81 -6.38 -1.76 -4.77
CA GLN A 81 -5.42 -2.25 -3.78
C GLN A 81 -4.13 -2.64 -4.49
N SER A 82 -2.97 -2.24 -3.96
CA SER A 82 -1.68 -2.65 -4.51
C SER A 82 -1.49 -4.17 -4.39
N GLY A 83 -0.86 -4.78 -5.40
CA GLY A 83 -0.43 -6.19 -5.36
C GLY A 83 0.91 -6.39 -4.63
N TRP A 84 1.38 -5.37 -3.91
CA TRP A 84 2.68 -5.31 -3.27
C TRP A 84 2.61 -4.41 -2.04
N TYR A 85 3.63 -4.53 -1.21
CA TYR A 85 3.80 -3.82 0.04
C TYR A 85 5.05 -2.95 -0.05
N ILE A 86 5.08 -1.87 0.73
CA ILE A 86 6.29 -1.09 1.01
C ILE A 86 6.68 -1.27 2.47
N MET A 87 7.96 -1.12 2.77
CA MET A 87 8.45 -1.15 4.15
C MET A 87 9.18 0.15 4.45
N PHE A 88 8.50 1.07 5.13
CA PHE A 88 8.80 2.50 5.10
C PHE A 88 8.79 3.05 3.66
N GLY A 89 8.59 4.35 3.51
CA GLY A 89 8.50 4.92 2.19
C GLY A 89 7.71 6.21 2.14
N ARG A 90 7.47 6.65 0.91
CA ARG A 90 6.61 7.79 0.61
C ARG A 90 5.52 7.35 -0.36
N VAL A 91 4.29 7.74 -0.08
CA VAL A 91 3.13 7.57 -0.96
C VAL A 91 2.51 8.93 -1.17
N GLU A 92 2.32 9.33 -2.44
CA GLU A 92 1.63 10.56 -2.82
C GLU A 92 0.47 10.24 -3.75
N CYS A 93 -0.74 10.64 -3.38
CA CYS A 93 -1.93 10.43 -4.21
C CYS A 93 -2.52 11.78 -4.63
N THR A 94 -2.83 11.95 -5.91
CA THR A 94 -3.56 13.13 -6.41
C THR A 94 -5.05 12.81 -6.50
N ILE A 95 -5.82 13.27 -5.51
CA ILE A 95 -7.20 12.86 -5.25
C ILE A 95 -8.13 14.07 -5.25
N LYS A 96 -9.35 13.85 -5.77
CA LYS A 96 -10.52 14.68 -5.54
C LYS A 96 -11.58 13.82 -4.85
N ALA A 97 -11.93 14.17 -3.62
CA ALA A 97 -12.79 13.35 -2.77
C ALA A 97 -14.26 13.42 -3.21
N ALA A 98 -15.03 12.39 -2.83
CA ALA A 98 -16.46 12.36 -3.07
C ALA A 98 -17.22 13.26 -2.10
N SER A 99 -18.14 14.07 -2.63
CA SER A 99 -19.15 14.78 -1.83
C SER A 99 -20.32 13.85 -1.45
N GLY A 100 -21.12 14.26 -0.46
CA GLY A 100 -22.36 13.60 -0.06
C GLY A 100 -22.34 13.18 1.41
N THR A 101 -23.43 13.43 2.13
CA THR A 101 -23.54 13.07 3.55
C THR A 101 -23.31 11.56 3.76
N GLY A 102 -22.45 11.22 4.71
CA GLY A 102 -22.13 9.84 5.02
C GLY A 102 -21.22 9.13 4.01
N ILE A 103 -20.84 9.78 2.91
CA ILE A 103 -19.86 9.22 1.96
C ILE A 103 -18.45 9.49 2.50
N VAL A 104 -17.59 8.49 2.38
CA VAL A 104 -16.22 8.54 2.87
C VAL A 104 -15.29 8.14 1.74
N SER A 105 -14.36 9.01 1.39
CA SER A 105 -13.22 8.66 0.53
C SER A 105 -12.04 8.31 1.44
N SER A 106 -11.24 7.31 1.07
CA SER A 106 -10.17 6.78 1.90
C SER A 106 -8.90 6.47 1.09
N ALA A 107 -7.75 6.78 1.66
CA ALA A 107 -6.44 6.31 1.17
C ALA A 107 -5.64 5.77 2.36
N VAL A 108 -5.38 4.47 2.35
CA VAL A 108 -4.94 3.69 3.52
C VAL A 108 -3.69 2.89 3.16
N LEU A 109 -2.65 3.00 4.00
CA LEU A 109 -1.58 2.03 4.08
C LEU A 109 -1.92 1.05 5.19
N GLN A 110 -1.90 -0.25 4.93
CA GLN A 110 -2.30 -1.26 5.90
C GLN A 110 -1.42 -2.51 5.81
N SER A 111 -0.99 -3.03 6.95
CA SER A 111 -0.18 -4.24 7.04
C SER A 111 -1.04 -5.47 7.31
N ASP A 112 -0.41 -6.63 7.17
CA ASP A 112 -1.01 -7.91 7.54
C ASP A 112 -1.19 -8.09 9.05
N ASP A 113 -0.44 -7.36 9.89
CA ASP A 113 -0.67 -7.31 11.35
C ASP A 113 -1.60 -6.18 11.79
N LEU A 114 -2.17 -5.41 10.85
CA LEU A 114 -3.10 -4.30 11.07
C LEU A 114 -2.47 -3.04 11.69
N ASP A 115 -1.17 -2.82 11.48
CA ASP A 115 -0.63 -1.47 11.44
C ASP A 115 -1.27 -0.71 10.26
N GLU A 116 -1.62 0.56 10.48
CA GLU A 116 -2.39 1.35 9.52
C GLU A 116 -2.04 2.84 9.59
N ILE A 117 -2.01 3.49 8.42
CA ILE A 117 -1.88 4.94 8.26
C ILE A 117 -2.89 5.37 7.20
N ASP A 118 -3.77 6.32 7.53
CA ASP A 118 -4.85 6.69 6.61
C ASP A 118 -5.05 8.21 6.43
N TRP A 119 -5.74 8.50 5.33
CA TRP A 119 -6.48 9.72 5.05
C TRP A 119 -7.95 9.37 4.87
N GLU A 120 -8.83 10.14 5.51
CA GLU A 120 -10.28 10.01 5.39
C GLU A 120 -10.92 11.37 5.06
N TRP A 121 -11.67 11.44 3.96
CA TRP A 121 -12.46 12.62 3.58
C TRP A 121 -13.94 12.33 3.76
N LEU A 122 -14.61 13.17 4.53
CA LEU A 122 -16.05 13.08 4.74
C LEU A 122 -16.78 13.91 3.68
N GLY A 123 -17.68 13.29 2.93
CA GLY A 123 -18.40 13.94 1.83
C GLY A 123 -19.36 15.04 2.27
N GLY A 124 -19.69 15.11 3.57
CA GLY A 124 -20.40 16.24 4.17
C GLY A 124 -19.51 17.44 4.54
N ASN A 125 -18.18 17.32 4.41
CA ASN A 125 -17.21 18.34 4.82
C ASN A 125 -16.18 18.62 3.72
N ASN A 126 -16.44 19.67 2.93
CA ASN A 126 -15.54 20.14 1.86
C ASN A 126 -14.38 21.04 2.36
N ALA A 127 -14.16 21.10 3.67
CA ALA A 127 -13.20 22.01 4.28
C ALA A 127 -12.06 21.33 5.04
N GLN A 128 -12.19 20.03 5.34
CA GLN A 128 -11.24 19.32 6.18
C GLN A 128 -11.01 17.89 5.70
N VAL A 129 -9.84 17.36 6.03
CA VAL A 129 -9.48 15.95 5.89
C VAL A 129 -9.04 15.41 7.25
N GLN A 130 -9.33 14.14 7.52
CA GLN A 130 -8.87 13.44 8.71
C GLN A 130 -7.63 12.62 8.37
N THR A 131 -6.68 12.58 9.29
CA THR A 131 -5.61 11.56 9.32
C THR A 131 -5.81 10.67 10.53
N ASN A 132 -5.50 9.40 10.41
CA ASN A 132 -5.53 8.46 11.52
C ASN A 132 -4.43 7.41 11.39
N TYR A 133 -4.23 6.64 12.46
CA TYR A 133 -3.27 5.55 12.50
C TYR A 133 -3.74 4.46 13.47
N PHE A 134 -3.37 3.22 13.19
CA PHE A 134 -3.58 2.08 14.09
C PHE A 134 -2.27 1.31 14.19
N GLY A 135 -1.98 0.77 15.38
CA GLY A 135 -0.94 -0.23 15.53
C GLY A 135 -1.56 -1.56 15.90
N LYS A 136 -1.21 -2.61 15.17
CA LYS A 136 -1.59 -4.01 15.43
C LYS A 136 -3.10 -4.22 15.57
N GLY A 137 -3.90 -3.41 14.89
CA GLY A 137 -5.36 -3.45 14.95
C GLY A 137 -5.94 -3.11 16.33
N ASP A 138 -5.16 -2.50 17.21
CA ASP A 138 -5.63 -2.07 18.53
C ASP A 138 -6.62 -0.93 18.35
N THR A 139 -7.83 -1.10 18.88
CA THR A 139 -8.94 -0.14 18.76
C THR A 139 -9.48 0.31 20.10
N THR A 140 -8.70 0.09 21.16
CA THR A 140 -9.08 0.38 22.54
C THR A 140 -9.12 1.88 22.86
N SER A 141 -8.46 2.71 22.04
CA SER A 141 -8.44 4.16 22.15
C SER A 141 -8.93 4.84 20.87
N PHE A 142 -9.32 6.09 21.04
CA PHE A 142 -9.94 6.89 19.99
C PHE A 142 -9.26 8.23 19.73
N SER A 143 -8.11 8.49 20.38
CA SER A 143 -7.33 9.74 20.35
C SER A 143 -6.43 9.89 19.12
N ARG A 144 -6.51 8.96 18.18
CA ARG A 144 -5.50 8.79 17.12
C ARG A 144 -5.77 9.61 15.89
N GLY A 145 -7.02 9.98 15.64
CA GLY A 145 -7.31 10.80 14.48
C GLY A 145 -7.20 12.29 14.76
N ALA A 146 -6.89 13.05 13.72
CA ALA A 146 -6.82 14.51 13.75
C ALA A 146 -7.38 15.08 12.45
N TYR A 147 -8.09 16.21 12.54
CA TYR A 147 -8.59 16.94 11.37
C TYR A 147 -7.64 18.06 10.97
N HIS A 148 -7.53 18.29 9.66
CA HIS A 148 -6.66 19.29 9.06
C HIS A 148 -7.42 20.11 8.03
N ASP A 149 -7.10 21.40 7.93
CA ASP A 149 -7.68 22.28 6.93
C ASP A 149 -7.33 21.79 5.52
N ASN A 150 -8.37 21.63 4.71
CA ASN A 150 -8.30 21.19 3.32
C ASN A 150 -9.53 21.69 2.53
N PRO A 151 -9.64 23.01 2.29
CA PRO A 151 -10.77 23.62 1.60
C PRO A 151 -10.80 23.26 0.11
N GLY A 152 -11.98 22.88 -0.39
CA GLY A 152 -12.18 22.55 -1.80
C GLY A 152 -11.85 21.09 -2.15
N ASN A 153 -11.75 20.21 -1.15
CA ASN A 153 -11.35 18.82 -1.35
C ASN A 153 -12.34 17.96 -2.17
N HIS A 154 -13.57 18.42 -2.39
CA HIS A 154 -14.54 17.86 -3.33
C HIS A 154 -14.52 18.57 -4.70
N ASP A 155 -14.01 19.81 -4.73
CA ASP A 155 -14.10 20.69 -5.89
C ASP A 155 -12.96 20.40 -6.87
N ASP A 156 -11.73 20.33 -6.36
CA ASP A 156 -10.50 20.19 -7.13
C ASP A 156 -9.63 19.00 -6.66
N PHE A 157 -8.61 18.70 -7.46
CA PHE A 157 -7.60 17.71 -7.09
C PHE A 157 -6.56 18.34 -6.16
N HIS A 158 -6.26 17.62 -5.09
CA HIS A 158 -5.16 17.93 -4.18
C HIS A 158 -4.19 16.75 -4.12
N THR A 159 -2.94 17.02 -3.79
CA THR A 159 -1.93 15.98 -3.58
C THR A 159 -1.77 15.71 -2.09
N TYR A 160 -1.98 14.47 -1.69
CA TYR A 160 -1.87 14.00 -0.31
C TYR A 160 -0.69 13.07 -0.19
N SER A 161 0.23 13.36 0.73
CA SER A 161 1.39 12.52 0.93
C SER A 161 1.49 11.96 2.35
N ILE A 162 1.99 10.74 2.43
CA ILE A 162 2.45 10.07 3.64
C ILE A 162 3.93 9.77 3.43
N ASP A 163 4.78 10.30 4.30
CA ASP A 163 6.21 9.98 4.38
C ASP A 163 6.44 9.24 5.70
N TRP A 164 6.69 7.94 5.60
CA TRP A 164 6.69 6.99 6.71
C TRP A 164 8.08 6.38 6.88
N THR A 165 8.67 6.59 8.05
CA THR A 165 9.98 6.08 8.44
C THR A 165 9.90 5.37 9.78
N SER A 166 10.99 4.78 10.26
CA SER A 166 11.05 4.24 11.62
C SER A 166 11.04 5.32 12.71
N SER A 167 11.27 6.59 12.36
CA SER A 167 11.37 7.72 13.30
C SER A 167 10.16 8.64 13.29
N GLN A 168 9.42 8.71 12.19
CA GLN A 168 8.24 9.55 12.06
C GLN A 168 7.36 9.17 10.86
N ILE A 169 6.08 9.52 10.97
CA ILE A 169 5.12 9.61 9.87
C ILE A 169 4.78 11.07 9.67
N VAL A 170 4.88 11.56 8.44
CA VAL A 170 4.53 12.93 8.06
C VAL A 170 3.40 12.88 7.05
N TRP A 171 2.31 13.56 7.36
CA TRP A 171 1.20 13.79 6.44
C TRP A 171 1.32 15.20 5.86
N ALA A 172 1.16 15.35 4.56
CA ALA A 172 1.11 16.64 3.89
C ALA A 172 -0.04 16.74 2.88
N VAL A 173 -0.56 17.96 2.73
CA VAL A 173 -1.54 18.35 1.70
C VAL A 173 -0.88 19.40 0.82
N ASP A 174 -0.82 19.18 -0.49
CA ASP A 174 -0.19 20.05 -1.49
C ASP A 174 1.24 20.45 -1.11
N GLY A 175 2.00 19.48 -0.59
CA GLY A 175 3.38 19.66 -0.14
C GLY A 175 3.54 20.38 1.22
N LYS A 176 2.45 20.81 1.85
CA LYS A 176 2.47 21.42 3.19
C LYS A 176 2.21 20.37 4.26
N THR A 177 3.18 20.16 5.17
CA THR A 177 2.99 19.29 6.34
C THR A 177 1.80 19.75 7.18
N VAL A 178 0.88 18.82 7.45
CA VAL A 178 -0.29 19.03 8.32
C VAL A 178 -0.21 18.22 9.61
N ARG A 179 0.54 17.11 9.62
CA ARG A 179 0.73 16.30 10.81
C ARG A 179 2.08 15.59 10.80
N VAL A 180 2.67 15.45 11.98
CA VAL A 180 3.79 14.54 12.23
C VAL A 180 3.46 13.68 13.43
N LEU A 181 3.76 12.39 13.34
CA LEU A 181 3.67 11.42 14.43
C LEU A 181 5.03 10.75 14.59
N THR A 182 5.60 10.78 15.78
CA THR A 182 6.81 10.00 16.13
C THR A 182 6.45 8.82 17.03
N PRO A 183 7.29 7.77 17.14
CA PRO A 183 7.09 6.67 18.08
C PRO A 183 6.84 7.11 19.53
N GLU A 184 7.43 8.23 19.97
CA GLU A 184 7.27 8.77 21.32
C GLU A 184 5.92 9.47 21.54
N THR A 185 5.34 10.04 20.46
CA THR A 185 4.05 10.73 20.49
C THR A 185 2.88 9.83 20.11
N ALA A 186 3.16 8.68 19.50
CA ALA A 186 2.18 7.62 19.29
C ALA A 186 1.80 7.00 20.63
N GLU A 187 0.58 6.47 20.69
CA GLU A 187 0.18 5.66 21.82
C GLU A 187 1.09 4.42 21.97
N ALA A 188 1.22 3.92 23.20
CA ALA A 188 2.16 2.85 23.49
C ALA A 188 1.90 1.63 22.59
N ASN A 189 2.95 1.17 21.90
CA ASN A 189 2.92 0.08 20.91
C ASN A 189 2.05 0.31 19.67
N GLN A 190 1.64 1.55 19.40
CA GLN A 190 0.74 1.86 18.28
C GLN A 190 1.40 2.52 17.07
N TYR A 191 2.71 2.76 17.09
CA TYR A 191 3.40 3.32 15.92
C TYR A 191 3.47 2.29 14.77
N PRO A 192 2.90 2.61 13.58
CA PRO A 192 2.93 1.73 12.41
C PRO A 192 4.35 1.45 11.94
N GLN A 193 4.72 0.17 11.84
CA GLN A 193 6.10 -0.25 11.67
C GLN A 193 6.25 -1.60 10.98
N SER A 194 5.24 -2.11 10.29
CA SER A 194 5.31 -3.35 9.52
C SER A 194 4.94 -3.10 8.05
N PRO A 195 5.32 -3.96 7.09
CA PRO A 195 5.12 -3.72 5.66
C PRO A 195 3.65 -3.48 5.35
N MET A 196 3.35 -2.44 4.55
CA MET A 196 1.99 -2.02 4.25
C MET A 196 1.70 -2.05 2.76
N MET A 197 0.55 -2.61 2.40
CA MET A 197 -0.06 -2.43 1.09
C MET A 197 -0.86 -1.12 1.07
N ILE A 198 -1.18 -0.62 -0.12
CA ILE A 198 -1.92 0.63 -0.31
C ILE A 198 -3.32 0.32 -0.84
N LYS A 199 -4.35 0.85 -0.19
CA LYS A 199 -5.76 0.74 -0.54
C LYS A 199 -6.33 2.16 -0.75
N VAL A 200 -6.99 2.40 -1.88
CA VAL A 200 -7.65 3.68 -2.17
C VAL A 200 -9.07 3.40 -2.65
N GLY A 201 -10.07 4.06 -2.07
CA GLY A 201 -11.46 3.80 -2.43
C GLY A 201 -12.47 4.75 -1.78
N VAL A 202 -13.74 4.51 -2.06
CA VAL A 202 -14.87 5.26 -1.49
C VAL A 202 -15.92 4.28 -0.97
N TRP A 203 -16.62 4.66 0.10
CA TRP A 203 -17.64 3.85 0.74
C TRP A 203 -18.69 4.73 1.44
N ALA A 204 -19.80 4.13 1.86
CA ALA A 204 -20.84 4.82 2.61
C ALA A 204 -20.70 4.54 4.12
N GLY A 205 -19.98 5.40 4.85
CA GLY A 205 -19.93 5.36 6.31
C GLY A 205 -21.30 5.63 6.95
N GLY A 206 -22.14 6.42 6.28
CA GLY A 206 -23.52 6.68 6.64
C GLY A 206 -24.52 5.60 6.21
N ASP A 207 -24.08 4.42 5.76
CA ASP A 207 -25.00 3.31 5.48
C ASP A 207 -25.81 2.97 6.75
N ALA A 208 -27.13 2.82 6.62
CA ALA A 208 -28.02 2.52 7.73
C ALA A 208 -27.72 1.19 8.44
N ASN A 209 -26.97 0.30 7.79
CA ASN A 209 -26.52 -0.97 8.39
C ASN A 209 -25.25 -0.80 9.24
N ASN A 210 -24.59 0.35 9.19
CA ASN A 210 -23.42 0.63 10.03
C ASN A 210 -23.83 0.96 11.47
N ALA A 211 -22.88 0.90 12.40
CA ALA A 211 -23.14 1.28 13.78
C ALA A 211 -23.34 2.78 13.83
N LYS A 212 -24.15 3.18 14.80
CA LYS A 212 -24.45 4.58 15.04
C LYS A 212 -23.20 5.47 15.12
N GLY A 213 -22.14 5.02 15.80
CA GLY A 213 -20.90 5.79 15.91
C GLY A 213 -20.25 6.10 14.55
N THR A 214 -20.23 5.13 13.64
CA THR A 214 -19.68 5.30 12.28
C THR A 214 -20.56 6.21 11.43
N ILE A 215 -21.89 6.05 11.53
CA ILE A 215 -22.83 6.94 10.83
C ILE A 215 -22.67 8.39 11.32
N ASP A 216 -22.59 8.58 12.63
CA ASP A 216 -22.42 9.91 13.24
C ASP A 216 -21.08 10.54 12.83
N TRP A 217 -19.97 9.78 12.87
CA TRP A 217 -18.65 10.23 12.40
C TRP A 217 -18.64 10.58 10.92
N ALA A 218 -19.32 9.80 10.07
CA ALA A 218 -19.42 10.07 8.64
C ALA A 218 -20.28 11.32 8.32
N GLY A 219 -20.84 11.97 9.34
CA GLY A 219 -21.64 13.18 9.22
C GLY A 219 -23.14 12.94 9.04
N GLY A 220 -23.61 11.70 9.22
CA GLY A 220 -25.01 11.32 9.14
C GLY A 220 -25.28 10.21 8.12
N GLN A 221 -26.55 9.84 8.02
CA GLN A 221 -27.00 8.76 7.14
C GLN A 221 -26.88 9.15 5.66
N THR A 222 -26.42 8.22 4.83
CA THR A 222 -26.29 8.40 3.38
C THR A 222 -27.65 8.30 2.70
N ASP A 223 -27.98 9.30 1.87
CA ASP A 223 -29.10 9.27 0.94
C ASP A 223 -28.61 8.89 -0.46
N TYR A 224 -28.68 7.59 -0.78
CA TYR A 224 -28.26 7.08 -2.10
C TYR A 224 -29.05 7.66 -3.27
N SER A 225 -30.22 8.28 -3.05
CA SER A 225 -30.98 8.93 -4.12
C SER A 225 -30.31 10.23 -4.63
N GLN A 226 -29.39 10.81 -3.85
CA GLN A 226 -28.56 11.95 -4.26
C GLN A 226 -27.30 11.52 -5.02
N GLY A 227 -27.05 10.22 -5.15
CA GLY A 227 -25.95 9.68 -5.91
C GLY A 227 -26.14 9.77 -7.43
N PRO A 228 -25.21 9.21 -8.22
CA PRO A 228 -24.02 8.50 -7.76
C PRO A 228 -22.97 9.46 -7.18
N PHE A 229 -22.34 9.04 -6.09
CA PHE A 229 -21.21 9.75 -5.48
C PHE A 229 -19.90 9.24 -6.07
N LYS A 230 -18.96 10.14 -6.36
CA LYS A 230 -17.74 9.79 -7.09
C LYS A 230 -16.51 10.40 -6.43
N MET A 231 -15.54 9.55 -6.16
CA MET A 231 -14.16 9.93 -5.84
C MET A 231 -13.31 9.77 -7.10
N TYR A 232 -12.30 10.61 -7.26
CA TYR A 232 -11.37 10.56 -8.38
C TYR A 232 -9.92 10.51 -7.90
N MET A 233 -9.07 9.78 -8.62
CA MET A 233 -7.63 9.77 -8.41
C MET A 233 -6.87 9.79 -9.74
N LYS A 234 -6.08 10.83 -9.96
CA LYS A 234 -5.29 10.99 -11.18
C LYS A 234 -4.04 10.14 -11.18
N SER A 235 -3.30 10.14 -10.07
CA SER A 235 -2.01 9.48 -9.98
C SER A 235 -1.68 9.06 -8.56
N MET A 236 -0.75 8.10 -8.46
CA MET A 236 -0.09 7.72 -7.23
C MET A 236 1.42 7.61 -7.47
N THR A 237 2.23 8.31 -6.70
CA THR A 237 3.70 8.19 -6.72
C THR A 237 4.18 7.50 -5.47
N VAL A 238 5.03 6.49 -5.64
CA VAL A 238 5.44 5.60 -4.56
C VAL A 238 6.94 5.42 -4.54
N THR A 239 7.52 5.58 -3.36
CA THR A 239 8.89 5.26 -3.05
C THR A 239 8.93 4.28 -1.90
N ASP A 240 9.37 3.04 -2.16
CA ASP A 240 9.71 2.08 -1.11
C ASP A 240 11.11 2.44 -0.58
N TYR A 241 11.22 2.80 0.69
CA TYR A 241 12.52 3.04 1.31
C TYR A 241 13.30 1.76 1.53
N SER A 242 12.67 0.60 1.36
CA SER A 242 13.32 -0.69 1.41
C SER A 242 13.56 -1.28 0.02
N THR A 243 14.45 -2.27 -0.04
CA THR A 243 14.75 -3.05 -1.25
C THR A 243 14.46 -4.51 -1.01
N GLY A 244 14.25 -5.27 -2.07
CA GLY A 244 14.07 -6.71 -2.03
C GLY A 244 12.92 -7.15 -2.93
N THR A 245 12.63 -8.45 -2.89
CA THR A 245 11.53 -9.05 -3.66
C THR A 245 10.32 -9.37 -2.79
N SER A 246 10.51 -9.53 -1.49
CA SER A 246 9.43 -9.75 -0.53
C SER A 246 9.83 -9.37 0.89
N TYR A 247 8.83 -9.12 1.73
CA TYR A 247 8.98 -8.92 3.17
C TYR A 247 8.41 -10.11 3.92
N ARG A 248 9.09 -10.58 4.96
CA ARG A 248 8.52 -11.56 5.89
C ARG A 248 8.74 -11.13 7.32
N TYR A 249 7.81 -11.52 8.18
CA TYR A 249 7.95 -11.38 9.62
C TYR A 249 8.89 -12.47 10.13
N GLY A 250 10.06 -12.06 10.65
CA GLY A 250 11.07 -12.97 11.19
C GLY A 250 10.68 -13.59 12.54
N ASP A 251 9.75 -12.95 13.24
CA ASP A 251 9.13 -13.44 14.48
C ASP A 251 7.68 -12.91 14.59
N ARG A 252 7.05 -13.13 15.76
CA ARG A 252 5.65 -12.72 16.03
C ARG A 252 5.52 -11.38 16.77
N SER A 253 6.59 -10.58 16.86
CA SER A 253 6.57 -9.33 17.62
C SER A 253 5.78 -8.21 16.95
N GLY A 254 5.64 -8.26 15.62
CA GLY A 254 5.15 -7.12 14.81
C GLY A 254 6.07 -5.89 14.91
N SER A 255 7.34 -6.08 15.25
CA SER A 255 8.36 -5.03 15.33
C SER A 255 9.07 -4.88 14.00
N TRP A 256 9.37 -3.66 13.55
CA TRP A 256 10.04 -3.48 12.27
C TRP A 256 11.41 -4.17 12.18
N GLN A 257 12.08 -4.35 13.32
CA GLN A 257 13.37 -5.04 13.44
C GLN A 257 13.27 -6.53 13.14
N SER A 258 12.07 -7.13 13.23
CA SER A 258 11.88 -8.53 12.84
C SER A 258 11.61 -8.70 11.36
N ILE A 259 11.32 -7.62 10.64
CA ILE A 259 11.05 -7.67 9.21
C ILE A 259 12.32 -8.00 8.44
N VAL A 260 12.24 -9.05 7.65
CA VAL A 260 13.32 -9.46 6.75
C VAL A 260 12.91 -9.18 5.31
N ALA A 261 13.71 -8.37 4.63
CA ALA A 261 13.57 -8.08 3.21
C ALA A 261 14.40 -9.09 2.38
N GLU A 262 13.73 -10.01 1.69
CA GLU A 262 14.39 -11.05 0.89
C GLU A 262 15.09 -10.45 -0.33
N GLY A 263 16.36 -10.79 -0.53
CA GLY A 263 17.16 -10.26 -1.63
C GLY A 263 17.47 -8.76 -1.54
N GLY A 264 17.19 -8.13 -0.40
CA GLY A 264 17.39 -6.69 -0.20
C GLY A 264 17.61 -6.33 1.27
N LYS A 265 17.21 -5.11 1.65
CA LYS A 265 17.36 -4.57 3.01
C LYS A 265 16.23 -3.61 3.34
N VAL A 266 15.74 -3.68 4.58
CA VAL A 266 14.92 -2.61 5.15
C VAL A 266 15.74 -1.32 5.14
N ASN A 267 15.15 -0.21 4.69
CA ASN A 267 15.82 1.08 4.45
C ASN A 267 16.91 1.06 3.35
N GLY A 268 16.96 0.04 2.49
CA GLY A 268 17.96 -0.08 1.41
C GLY A 268 17.93 1.06 0.37
N ASN A 269 16.79 1.74 0.23
CA ASN A 269 16.52 2.87 -0.68
C ASN A 269 16.23 4.19 0.06
N LYS A 270 16.52 4.29 1.36
CA LYS A 270 16.16 5.48 2.17
C LYS A 270 16.70 6.82 1.62
N GLY A 271 17.77 6.80 0.81
CA GLY A 271 18.32 7.98 0.16
C GLY A 271 17.66 8.39 -1.16
N ALA A 272 16.63 7.67 -1.62
CA ALA A 272 15.99 7.92 -2.91
C ALA A 272 15.10 9.17 -2.91
N GLU A 273 14.55 9.58 -1.77
CA GLU A 273 13.79 10.82 -1.60
C GLU A 273 14.24 11.53 -0.32
N PRO A 274 14.31 12.87 -0.29
CA PRO A 274 14.51 13.61 0.94
C PRO A 274 13.35 13.35 1.90
N VAL A 275 13.64 12.78 3.06
CA VAL A 275 12.67 12.64 4.15
C VAL A 275 12.23 14.03 4.61
N SER A 276 10.93 14.24 4.71
CA SER A 276 10.34 15.51 5.14
C SER A 276 10.81 15.86 6.56
N ALA A 277 11.74 16.81 6.70
CA ALA A 277 12.36 17.18 7.99
C ALA A 277 11.67 18.36 8.68
N GLU A 278 10.49 18.75 8.24
CA GLU A 278 9.76 19.89 8.79
C GLU A 278 9.27 19.60 10.22
N PRO A 279 9.41 20.56 11.15
CA PRO A 279 8.89 20.39 12.51
C PRO A 279 7.38 20.19 12.47
N ALA A 280 6.91 19.27 13.32
CA ALA A 280 5.50 18.98 13.51
C ALA A 280 4.70 20.28 13.75
N PRO A 281 3.75 20.66 12.88
CA PRO A 281 2.78 21.67 13.27
C PRO A 281 2.02 21.17 14.50
N ALA A 282 1.63 22.09 15.38
CA ALA A 282 0.81 21.72 16.53
C ALA A 282 -0.46 21.01 16.05
N ILE A 283 -0.77 19.85 16.63
CA ILE A 283 -2.08 19.21 16.41
C ILE A 283 -3.12 20.13 17.05
N THR A 284 -3.84 20.88 16.22
CA THR A 284 -4.80 21.89 16.69
C THR A 284 -6.19 21.31 16.93
N ALA A 285 -6.45 20.09 16.47
CA ALA A 285 -7.70 19.37 16.69
C ALA A 285 -7.43 17.86 16.83
N THR A 286 -7.36 17.38 18.06
CA THR A 286 -7.53 15.95 18.37
C THR A 286 -9.02 15.68 18.50
N ILE A 287 -9.49 14.53 17.99
CA ILE A 287 -10.85 14.09 18.31
C ILE A 287 -10.86 13.26 19.59
N ASP A 288 -11.84 13.56 20.44
CA ASP A 288 -12.10 12.81 21.67
C ASP A 288 -12.60 11.38 21.36
N SER A 289 -13.14 11.15 20.15
CA SER A 289 -13.58 9.83 19.69
C SER A 289 -13.58 9.66 18.16
N VAL A 290 -12.61 8.93 17.57
CA VAL A 290 -12.78 8.28 16.25
C VAL A 290 -13.46 6.93 16.43
N PRO A 291 -14.52 6.57 15.71
CA PRO A 291 -15.00 5.20 15.71
C PRO A 291 -13.95 4.21 15.18
N VAL A 292 -13.98 3.01 15.72
CA VAL A 292 -13.17 1.84 15.33
C VAL A 292 -13.21 1.57 13.80
N PRO A 293 -12.11 1.13 13.14
CA PRO A 293 -12.09 0.75 11.73
C PRO A 293 -13.12 -0.34 11.41
N TRP A 294 -13.94 -0.10 10.37
CA TRP A 294 -15.19 -0.84 10.15
C TRP A 294 -15.04 -2.09 9.25
N SER A 295 -15.91 -3.08 9.50
CA SER A 295 -15.98 -4.34 8.73
C SER A 295 -16.58 -4.12 7.34
N GLY A 296 -15.83 -4.48 6.29
CA GLY A 296 -16.36 -4.60 4.92
C GLY A 296 -15.70 -3.70 3.87
N THR A 297 -14.91 -2.70 4.25
CA THR A 297 -14.05 -1.90 3.35
C THR A 297 -12.73 -2.59 3.03
N HIS A 298 -12.30 -3.54 3.88
CA HIS A 298 -11.04 -4.30 3.75
C HIS A 298 -11.28 -5.79 3.50
N LYS A 299 -12.44 -6.21 2.98
CA LYS A 299 -12.57 -7.60 2.54
C LYS A 299 -11.56 -7.80 1.42
N GLU A 300 -10.45 -8.48 1.75
CA GLU A 300 -9.37 -8.75 0.81
C GLU A 300 -9.97 -9.22 -0.51
N THR A 301 -9.44 -8.67 -1.59
CA THR A 301 -9.83 -9.12 -2.90
C THR A 301 -9.34 -10.57 -3.02
N SER A 302 -10.22 -11.56 -2.92
CA SER A 302 -9.92 -13.02 -2.89
C SER A 302 -8.50 -13.37 -3.36
N THR A 303 -7.63 -13.77 -2.41
CA THR A 303 -6.21 -14.18 -2.57
C THR A 303 -5.56 -13.69 -3.86
N TRP A 304 -4.77 -12.61 -3.78
CA TRP A 304 -3.92 -12.21 -4.89
C TRP A 304 -2.92 -13.35 -5.17
N VAL A 305 -3.14 -14.08 -6.26
CA VAL A 305 -2.13 -14.95 -6.84
C VAL A 305 -1.28 -14.02 -7.71
N THR A 306 -0.04 -13.78 -7.31
CA THR A 306 0.98 -13.17 -8.18
C THR A 306 0.84 -13.78 -9.57
N PRO A 307 0.62 -13.00 -10.65
CA PRO A 307 0.79 -13.52 -11.99
C PRO A 307 2.18 -14.14 -12.07
N ASN A 308 2.27 -15.41 -12.42
CA ASN A 308 3.54 -16.10 -12.60
C ASN A 308 4.22 -15.46 -13.82
N VAL A 309 5.03 -14.43 -13.61
CA VAL A 309 5.74 -13.74 -14.70
C VAL A 309 6.96 -14.57 -15.09
N TRP A 310 6.68 -15.63 -15.83
CA TRP A 310 7.54 -16.18 -16.88
C TRP A 310 7.20 -15.47 -18.21
N PRO A 311 8.14 -15.27 -19.17
CA PRO A 311 9.50 -15.82 -19.25
C PRO A 311 10.61 -14.75 -19.37
N TRP A 312 11.75 -14.92 -18.69
CA TRP A 312 13.06 -14.50 -19.20
C TRP A 312 14.15 -15.48 -18.74
N VAL A 313 14.82 -16.13 -19.70
CA VAL A 313 15.99 -16.99 -19.45
C VAL A 313 17.26 -16.29 -19.92
N ALA A 314 18.27 -16.48 -19.07
CA ALA A 314 19.63 -15.96 -18.97
C ALA A 314 20.51 -15.83 -20.23
N SER A 315 21.48 -14.92 -20.13
CA SER A 315 22.84 -15.19 -20.59
C SER A 315 23.88 -14.60 -19.64
N GLY A 316 24.87 -15.41 -19.26
CA GLY A 316 26.10 -14.98 -18.57
C GLY A 316 26.56 -15.87 -17.42
N SER A 317 27.15 -17.04 -17.72
CA SER A 317 27.98 -17.77 -16.75
C SER A 317 29.32 -17.05 -16.51
N PRO A 318 29.95 -17.26 -15.32
CA PRO A 318 31.16 -18.08 -15.34
C PRO A 318 31.22 -19.15 -14.21
N THR A 319 31.77 -20.31 -14.59
CA THR A 319 32.60 -21.31 -13.83
C THR A 319 32.50 -21.35 -12.28
N ALA A 320 32.40 -22.49 -11.59
CA ALA A 320 33.18 -23.75 -11.72
C ALA A 320 32.64 -24.90 -10.82
N LEU A 321 33.17 -26.11 -11.10
CA LEU A 321 33.29 -27.37 -10.31
C LEU A 321 32.10 -28.37 -10.38
N SER A 322 32.27 -29.48 -11.12
CA SER A 322 32.79 -30.83 -10.72
C SER A 322 31.74 -31.62 -9.92
N THR A 323 31.29 -32.84 -10.21
CA THR A 323 31.84 -34.09 -10.79
C THR A 323 30.66 -34.90 -11.37
N GLY A 324 30.71 -35.64 -12.47
CA GLY A 324 31.41 -36.92 -12.62
C GLY A 324 30.52 -37.94 -13.35
N TYR A 325 31.20 -38.93 -13.95
CA TYR A 325 30.72 -40.17 -14.60
C TYR A 325 30.45 -40.17 -16.12
N GLN A 326 31.22 -41.06 -16.76
CA GLN A 326 31.31 -41.42 -18.17
C GLN A 326 30.20 -42.38 -18.61
N TYR A 327 29.92 -42.47 -19.92
CA TYR A 327 30.24 -43.64 -20.76
C TYR A 327 29.98 -43.37 -22.26
N ASP A 328 31.01 -43.61 -23.06
CA ASP A 328 31.14 -44.16 -24.43
C ASP A 328 30.14 -43.92 -25.58
N TRP A 329 30.75 -43.47 -26.69
CA TRP A 329 30.81 -44.08 -28.04
C TRP A 329 30.48 -43.17 -29.23
N GLU A 330 31.31 -43.40 -30.25
CA GLU A 330 31.62 -42.76 -31.52
C GLU A 330 30.45 -42.64 -32.53
N SER A 331 30.53 -41.66 -33.44
CA SER A 331 30.91 -41.93 -34.86
C SER A 331 30.73 -40.69 -35.75
N ASN A 332 31.89 -40.22 -36.24
CA ASN A 332 32.23 -39.93 -37.63
C ASN A 332 31.15 -39.48 -38.64
N SER A 333 31.38 -38.33 -39.28
CA SER A 333 31.68 -38.18 -40.72
C SER A 333 31.13 -36.88 -41.31
N GLY A 334 31.93 -36.22 -42.17
CA GLY A 334 31.45 -35.17 -43.06
C GLY A 334 32.39 -33.97 -43.25
N GLN A 335 33.56 -34.20 -43.85
CA GLN A 335 34.40 -33.13 -44.39
C GLN A 335 33.67 -32.36 -45.51
N ASN A 336 33.93 -31.07 -45.64
CA ASN A 336 34.56 -30.53 -46.85
C ASN A 336 35.15 -29.13 -46.62
N LYS A 337 36.39 -28.98 -47.10
CA LYS A 337 37.31 -27.85 -46.98
C LYS A 337 37.29 -27.02 -48.31
N PRO A 338 38.10 -25.97 -48.51
CA PRO A 338 37.69 -24.59 -48.82
C PRO A 338 38.14 -24.14 -50.23
N PRO A 339 38.12 -22.82 -50.51
CA PRO A 339 39.26 -22.16 -51.17
C PRO A 339 39.67 -20.90 -50.37
N GLY A 340 40.93 -20.49 -50.20
CA GLY A 340 42.15 -20.72 -50.95
C GLY A 340 42.59 -19.41 -51.64
N GLY A 341 43.69 -18.79 -51.20
CA GLY A 341 44.55 -17.99 -52.08
C GLY A 341 45.03 -16.61 -51.62
N GLY A 342 46.35 -16.50 -51.40
CA GLY A 342 47.19 -15.28 -51.60
C GLY A 342 47.40 -14.41 -50.36
N SER A 343 48.59 -13.95 -49.98
CA SER A 343 49.94 -14.00 -50.55
C SER A 343 50.95 -13.73 -49.42
N MET A 344 52.10 -14.41 -49.49
CA MET A 344 53.29 -14.16 -48.68
C MET A 344 53.97 -12.83 -49.05
N SER A 345 54.66 -12.19 -48.10
CA SER A 345 56.06 -11.80 -48.29
C SER A 345 56.78 -11.64 -46.95
N GLU A 346 57.98 -12.22 -46.92
CA GLU A 346 58.93 -12.29 -45.82
C GLU A 346 59.58 -10.93 -45.53
N GLN A 347 59.98 -10.73 -44.27
CA GLN A 347 61.30 -10.12 -44.02
C GLN A 347 61.95 -10.73 -42.78
N ALA A 348 63.09 -11.36 -43.02
CA ALA A 348 63.91 -12.02 -42.02
C ALA A 348 64.82 -11.02 -41.27
N SER A 349 64.99 -11.32 -39.99
CA SER A 349 66.15 -11.10 -39.10
C SER A 349 67.41 -10.44 -39.67
N LYS A 350 68.04 -9.53 -38.91
CA LYS A 350 69.21 -9.88 -38.06
C LYS A 350 69.79 -8.69 -37.30
N SER A 351 70.28 -9.04 -36.13
CA SER A 351 71.11 -8.29 -35.22
C SER A 351 72.61 -8.36 -35.58
N PHE A 352 73.30 -7.26 -35.26
CA PHE A 352 74.72 -7.08 -34.94
C PHE A 352 75.84 -7.26 -35.99
N SER A 353 76.69 -6.24 -35.96
CA SER A 353 77.98 -5.95 -36.57
C SER A 353 79.10 -6.92 -36.16
N ASN A 354 79.77 -7.52 -37.15
CA ASN A 354 81.19 -7.35 -37.53
C ASN A 354 81.59 -8.39 -38.57
#